data_AF-A0A2V5LWE4-F1
#
_entry.id   AF-A0A2V5LWE4-F1
#
_cell.length_a   1.000
_cell.length_b   1.000
_cell.length_c   1.000
_cell.angle_alpha   90.00
_cell.angle_beta   90.00
_cell.angle_gamma   90.00
#
_symmetry.space_group_name_H-M   'P 1'
#
loop_
_entity.id
_entity.type
_entity.pdbx_description
1 polymer ?
#
loop_
_entity_poly.entity_id
_entity_poly.type
_entity_poly.pdbx_seq_one_letter_code
_entity_poly.pdbx_strand_id
1 'polypeptide(L)' 'MSLAKKFKALAEGAGPNKAWCFIAVPFDAAKLWGTRGRIAVKGTINGFPYRTNIQPMNGRHLLTFNKHLQAG' A
#
# COMPACT_ATOMS: atom_id res chain seq x y z
N MET A 1 -17.94 -10.40 1.12
CA MET A 1 -16.78 -11.10 1.73
C MET A 1 -15.58 -10.17 1.66
N SER A 2 -14.94 -9.80 2.78
CA SER A 2 -13.71 -8.99 2.72
C SER A 2 -12.53 -9.88 2.44
N LEU A 3 -11.84 -9.68 1.31
CA LEU A 3 -10.52 -10.27 1.09
C LEU A 3 -9.50 -9.56 1.98
N ALA A 4 -9.35 -10.04 3.22
CA ALA A 4 -8.28 -9.60 4.09
C ALA A 4 -7.00 -10.35 3.71
N LYS A 5 -5.97 -9.64 3.24
CA LYS A 5 -4.63 -10.21 3.06
C LYS A 5 -3.67 -9.61 4.08
N LYS A 6 -2.87 -10.47 4.71
CA LYS A 6 -1.73 -10.09 5.54
C LYS A 6 -0.46 -10.45 4.78
N PHE A 7 0.49 -9.53 4.75
CA PHE A 7 1.78 -9.73 4.12
C PHE A 7 2.83 -8.88 4.83
N LYS A 8 4.10 -9.22 4.60
CA LYS A 8 5.24 -8.39 5.00
C LYS A 8 5.89 -7.85 3.73
N ALA A 9 6.28 -6.58 3.75
CA ALA A 9 6.96 -5.92 2.65
C ALA A 9 7.89 -4.83 3.21
N LEU A 10 8.91 -4.47 2.43
CA LEU A 10 9.78 -3.36 2.77
C LEU A 10 9.14 -2.03 2.36
N ALA A 11 9.29 -1.02 3.21
CA ALA A 11 8.97 0.36 2.86
C ALA A 11 10.02 0.89 1.88
N GLU A 12 9.58 1.41 0.75
CA GLU A 12 10.40 2.07 -0.26
C GLU A 12 10.22 3.59 -0.13
N GLY A 13 11.34 4.33 -0.18
CA GLY A 13 11.35 5.79 -0.16
C GLY A 13 11.57 6.37 -1.56
N ALA A 14 10.81 7.41 -1.93
CA ALA A 14 10.98 8.14 -3.19
C ALA A 14 10.87 9.67 -3.00
N GLY A 15 11.24 10.40 -4.06
CA GLY A 15 11.23 11.85 -4.09
C GLY A 15 12.46 12.49 -3.41
N PRO A 16 12.51 13.83 -3.37
CA PRO A 16 13.57 14.56 -2.69
C PRO A 16 13.68 14.09 -1.23
N ASN A 17 14.89 13.74 -0.80
CA ASN A 17 15.18 13.25 0.55
C ASN A 17 14.29 12.08 1.03
N LYS A 18 13.77 11.24 0.11
CA LYS A 18 12.86 10.12 0.43
C LYS A 18 11.59 10.56 1.18
N ALA A 19 11.09 11.77 0.87
CA ALA A 19 9.91 12.33 1.53
C ALA A 19 8.63 11.51 1.34
N TRP A 20 8.55 10.68 0.29
CA TRP A 20 7.41 9.80 0.05
C TRP A 20 7.75 8.36 0.41
N CYS A 21 6.88 7.70 1.16
CA CYS A 21 7.02 6.30 1.51
C CYS A 21 5.84 5.48 0.97
N PHE A 22 6.18 4.32 0.44
CA PHE A 22 5.22 3.39 -0.13
C PHE A 22 5.65 1.95 0.07
N ILE A 23 4.69 1.04 -0.01
CA ILE A 23 4.88 -0.39 -0.06
C ILE A 23 4.40 -0.84 -1.42
N ALA A 24 5.25 -1.54 -2.16
CA ALA A 24 4.77 -2.28 -3.31
C ALA A 24 4.05 -3.54 -2.83
N VAL A 25 2.79 -3.66 -3.23
CA VAL A 25 1.95 -4.80 -2.87
C VAL A 25 2.55 -6.06 -3.50
N PRO A 26 2.89 -7.11 -2.72
CA PRO A 26 3.65 -8.27 -3.22
C PRO A 26 2.75 -9.29 -3.95
N PHE A 27 1.64 -8.84 -4.51
CA PHE A 27 0.69 -9.67 -5.25
C PHE A 27 -0.05 -8.84 -6.29
N ASP A 28 -0.66 -9.52 -7.26
CA ASP A 28 -1.44 -8.88 -8.31
C ASP A 28 -2.78 -8.36 -7.75
N ALA A 29 -2.77 -7.11 -7.29
CA ALA A 29 -3.96 -6.43 -6.80
C ALA A 29 -5.01 -6.25 -7.90
N ALA A 30 -4.60 -6.05 -9.15
CA ALA A 30 -5.54 -5.86 -10.25
C ALA A 30 -6.33 -7.13 -10.56
N LYS A 31 -5.66 -8.29 -10.57
CA LYS A 31 -6.31 -9.59 -10.70
C LYS A 31 -7.21 -9.89 -9.50
N LEU A 32 -6.78 -9.51 -8.30
CA LEU A 32 -7.53 -9.80 -7.07
C LEU A 32 -8.83 -8.99 -6.95
N TRP A 33 -8.79 -7.71 -7.28
CA TRP A 33 -9.93 -6.80 -7.16
C TRP A 33 -10.67 -6.55 -8.49
N GLY A 34 -10.19 -7.12 -9.59
CA GLY A 34 -10.80 -6.98 -10.91
C GLY A 34 -10.69 -5.58 -11.51
N THR A 35 -9.78 -4.74 -11.01
CA THR A 35 -9.58 -3.37 -11.49
C THR A 35 -8.10 -2.99 -11.54
N ARG A 36 -7.70 -2.30 -12.61
CA ARG A 36 -6.36 -1.70 -12.74
C ARG A 36 -6.29 -0.29 -12.15
N GLY A 37 -7.41 0.23 -11.64
CA GLY A 37 -7.51 1.58 -11.08
C GLY A 37 -7.11 1.66 -9.60
N ARG A 38 -7.49 2.76 -8.94
CA ARG A 38 -7.27 2.93 -7.50
C ARG A 38 -8.19 2.00 -6.71
N ILE A 39 -7.63 1.30 -5.73
CA ILE A 39 -8.36 0.36 -4.88
C ILE A 39 -8.41 0.95 -3.47
N ALA A 40 -9.59 1.34 -3.00
CA ALA A 40 -9.77 1.82 -1.64
C ALA A 40 -9.56 0.67 -0.63
N VAL A 41 -8.74 0.90 0.39
CA VAL A 41 -8.37 -0.09 1.40
C VAL A 41 -8.45 0.47 2.81
N LYS A 42 -8.80 -0.40 3.75
CA LYS A 42 -8.74 -0.16 5.20
C LYS A 42 -8.01 -1.33 5.85
N GLY A 43 -7.21 -1.06 6.86
CA GLY A 43 -6.44 -2.11 7.53
C GLY A 43 -5.55 -1.58 8.64
N THR A 44 -4.52 -2.35 8.95
CA THR A 44 -3.48 -1.97 9.91
C THR A 44 -2.09 -2.17 9.28
N ILE A 45 -1.17 -1.23 9.53
CA ILE A 45 0.27 -1.38 9.26
C ILE A 45 0.94 -1.43 10.62
N ASN A 46 1.59 -2.54 10.96
CA ASN A 46 2.26 -2.75 12.25
C ASN A 46 1.39 -2.35 13.47
N GLY A 47 0.09 -2.66 13.40
CA GLY A 47 -0.89 -2.33 14.45
C GLY A 47 -1.55 -0.95 14.35
N PHE A 48 -1.01 -0.04 13.54
CA PHE A 48 -1.58 1.29 13.33
C PHE A 48 -2.71 1.24 12.31
N PRO A 49 -3.94 1.69 12.65
CA PRO A 49 -5.05 1.68 11.72
C PRO A 49 -4.83 2.70 10.59
N TYR A 50 -5.25 2.33 9.38
CA TYR A 50 -5.21 3.21 8.23
C TYR A 50 -6.42 3.02 7.31
N ARG A 51 -6.75 4.10 6.58
CA ARG A 51 -7.72 4.10 5.48
C ARG A 51 -7.11 4.90 4.33
N THR A 52 -6.74 4.23 3.25
CA THR A 52 -6.10 4.84 2.08
C THR A 52 -6.48 4.09 0.81
N ASN A 53 -5.68 4.19 -0.24
CA ASN A 53 -5.86 3.47 -1.48
C ASN A 53 -4.54 2.87 -1.98
N ILE A 54 -4.64 1.75 -2.68
CA ILE A 54 -3.58 1.17 -3.49
C ILE A 54 -3.70 1.78 -4.89
N GLN A 55 -2.59 2.24 -5.46
CA GLN A 55 -2.54 2.94 -6.74
C GLN A 55 -1.65 2.21 -7.74
N PRO A 56 -2.04 2.11 -9.02
CA PRO A 56 -1.15 1.65 -10.07
C PRO A 56 -0.04 2.69 -10.31
N MET A 57 1.21 2.25 -10.37
CA MET A 57 2.37 3.10 -10.69
C MET A 57 3.49 2.24 -11.30
N ASN A 58 3.91 2.58 -12.52
CA ASN A 58 4.97 1.89 -13.27
C ASN A 58 4.83 0.35 -13.28
N GLY A 59 3.62 -0.15 -13.53
CA GLY A 59 3.34 -1.59 -13.58
C GLY A 59 3.23 -2.28 -12.22
N ARG A 60 3.44 -1.57 -11.10
CA ARG A 60 3.26 -2.05 -9.73
C ARG A 60 2.01 -1.44 -9.11
N HIS A 61 1.52 -2.05 -8.04
CA HIS A 61 0.48 -1.48 -7.20
C HIS A 61 1.11 -1.03 -5.89
N LEU A 62 1.03 0.27 -5.60
CA LEU A 62 1.70 0.89 -4.47
C LEU A 62 0.68 1.32 -3.42
N LEU A 63 0.98 1.02 -2.16
CA LEU A 63 0.29 1.53 -0.99
C LEU A 63 1.13 2.68 -0.40
N THR A 64 0.65 3.91 -0.51
CA THR A 64 1.32 5.07 0.10
C THR A 64 0.86 5.27 1.53
N PHE A 65 1.78 5.68 2.40
CA PHE A 65 1.50 5.92 3.81
C PHE A 65 2.35 7.07 4.37
N ASN A 66 1.81 7.72 5.40
CA ASN A 66 2.44 8.89 6.01
C ASN A 66 3.51 8.48 7.04
N LYS A 67 4.22 9.48 7.57
CA LYS A 67 5.28 9.29 8.57
C LYS A 67 4.78 8.68 9.89
N HIS A 68 3.53 8.93 10.26
CA HIS A 68 2.95 8.34 11.47
C HIS A 68 2.84 6.80 11.35
N LEU A 69 2.47 6.30 10.17
CA LEU A 69 2.37 4.86 9.90
C LEU A 69 3.74 4.17 9.76
N GLN A 70 4.85 4.92 9.69
CA GLN A 70 6.22 4.38 9.69
C GLN A 70 6.75 4.06 11.10
N ALA A 71 6.09 4.56 12.15
CA ALA A 71 6.58 4.41 13.52
C ALA A 71 6.35 3.01 14.11
N GLY A 72 5.49 2.20 13.49
CA GLY A 72 5.31 0.79 13.82
C GLY A 72 6.16 -0.09 12.96
#